data_AF-A0AAX6EGB1-F1
#
_entry.id   AF-A0AAX6EGB1-F1
#
_cell.length_a   1.000
_cell.length_b   1.000
_cell.length_c   1.000
_cell.angle_alpha   90.00
_cell.angle_beta   90.00
_cell.angle_gamma   90.00
#
_symmetry.space_group_name_H-M   'P 1'
#
loop_
_entity.id
_entity.type
_entity.pdbx_description
1 polymer ?
#
loop_
_entity_poly.entity_id
_entity_poly.type
_entity_poly.pdbx_seq_one_letter_code
_entity_poly.pdbx_strand_id
1 'polypeptide(L)'
;MDLMIYPGYIPRAGFEPILLHYGLPFKVGNWSFNKLEHHEDGVVYECNRLFPAPPYPREILMMQSDPNLRRALFLSIECINTLNEGLLAHHALRGCPKPQWTKYLSFLKSKKFSELTKPKYLDSHQVTSQEVEQKVTPDESERIYAKIHTLFSTECSPYFDWQTVGLVHSFYASGQPGNITRLLSCTDDDLRQYSGHDLAPTHNVPSMSRHPLTGDWYPAINKPAAVLHWLNHVDTDAEFIVILDADMILRGPITPWEYGAARGHPVSTPYEYLIGCDNELANLHTRNPGACDKVGGVIIMHIDDLRKFAILWLHKTEEVRADKAHYATNFTGDIYSSGWISEMYGYSFGAAELNLRHIIRRDILIYPGYVPEPGVSYKVFHYGLKFSVGNWSFDKADWRNADIVNTCWAKFPEPPDPSTLSKADGNGLQRDLLSIECARSLNKALRLHHKRRNCPISRNALENEGHGEDLFGAVSKSSSVHESGSEHSRPTRIWLIGLWALAVLCFLAVISIGLSRHKPERSRNKANRKKRAYAGGSFDPNGKSYKIHNKHLYDMEVASED
;
A
#
# COMPACT_ATOMS: atom_id res chain seq x y z
N MET A 1 -1.33 -0.38 20.66
CA MET A 1 -2.54 -0.57 21.48
C MET A 1 -2.60 -2.02 21.92
N ASP A 2 -2.42 -2.28 23.21
CA ASP A 2 -2.43 -3.61 23.83
C ASP A 2 -3.85 -3.97 24.27
N LEU A 3 -4.75 -4.18 23.31
CA LEU A 3 -6.18 -4.40 23.59
C LEU A 3 -6.72 -5.68 22.96
N MET A 4 -6.26 -5.98 21.73
CA MET A 4 -6.87 -6.98 20.88
C MET A 4 -5.82 -7.95 20.32
N ILE A 5 -6.19 -9.22 20.17
CA ILE A 5 -5.41 -10.20 19.41
C ILE A 5 -6.31 -11.06 18.54
N TYR A 6 -5.76 -11.54 17.42
CA TYR A 6 -6.36 -12.60 16.62
C TYR A 6 -6.00 -13.97 17.21
N PRO A 7 -6.97 -14.85 17.52
CA PRO A 7 -6.69 -16.26 17.80
C PRO A 7 -5.75 -16.88 16.77
N GLY A 8 -4.81 -17.72 17.22
CA GLY A 8 -3.75 -18.31 16.39
C GLY A 8 -2.43 -17.53 16.41
N TYR A 9 -2.44 -16.29 16.88
CA TYR A 9 -1.27 -15.42 16.92
C TYR A 9 -0.58 -15.47 18.29
N ILE A 10 0.74 -15.32 18.29
CA ILE A 10 1.57 -15.34 19.50
C ILE A 10 1.53 -13.97 20.16
N PRO A 11 0.99 -13.84 21.39
CA PRO A 11 1.00 -12.56 22.09
C PRO A 11 2.43 -12.20 22.53
N ARG A 12 2.70 -10.90 22.65
CA ARG A 12 3.93 -10.41 23.29
C ARG A 12 4.02 -10.92 24.73
N ALA A 13 5.24 -11.12 25.22
CA ALA A 13 5.45 -11.56 26.59
C ALA A 13 4.83 -10.56 27.58
N GLY A 14 4.05 -11.06 28.54
CA GLY A 14 3.36 -10.23 29.54
C GLY A 14 2.09 -9.53 29.07
N PHE A 15 1.70 -9.68 27.79
CA PHE A 15 0.47 -9.09 27.26
C PHE A 15 -0.77 -9.94 27.57
N GLU A 16 -1.80 -9.30 28.14
CA GLU A 16 -3.12 -9.89 28.38
C GLU A 16 -4.17 -9.20 27.49
N PRO A 17 -4.66 -9.85 26.42
CA PRO A 17 -5.66 -9.25 25.56
C PRO A 17 -7.02 -9.18 26.26
N ILE A 18 -7.72 -8.06 26.10
CA ILE A 18 -9.10 -7.91 26.58
C ILE A 18 -10.13 -8.20 25.47
N LEU A 19 -9.70 -8.23 24.21
CA LEU A 19 -10.53 -8.47 23.03
C LEU A 19 -9.90 -9.57 22.15
N LEU A 20 -10.70 -10.57 21.78
CA LEU A 20 -10.30 -11.63 20.85
C LEU A 20 -11.06 -11.46 19.53
N HIS A 21 -10.34 -11.12 18.45
CA HIS A 21 -10.94 -10.90 17.13
C HIS A 21 -10.83 -12.16 16.25
N TYR A 22 -11.86 -12.98 16.22
CA TYR A 22 -11.88 -14.28 15.51
C TYR A 22 -12.26 -14.18 14.01
N GLY A 23 -11.80 -13.13 13.34
CA GLY A 23 -12.08 -12.89 11.92
C GLY A 23 -11.28 -13.78 10.96
N LEU A 24 -10.09 -14.20 11.37
CA LEU A 24 -9.17 -15.01 10.57
C LEU A 24 -9.22 -16.50 10.98
N PRO A 25 -8.89 -17.44 10.07
CA PRO A 25 -8.74 -18.85 10.41
C PRO A 25 -7.59 -19.11 11.37
N PHE A 26 -7.73 -20.08 12.27
CA PHE A 26 -6.65 -20.49 13.19
C PHE A 26 -6.70 -21.97 13.54
N LYS A 27 -5.57 -22.49 14.05
CA LYS A 27 -5.38 -23.91 14.37
C LYS A 27 -4.87 -24.13 15.80
N VAL A 28 -5.27 -25.25 16.40
CA VAL A 28 -4.79 -25.77 17.68
C VAL A 28 -4.52 -27.26 17.50
N GLY A 29 -3.27 -27.61 17.20
CA GLY A 29 -2.91 -28.98 16.80
C GLY A 29 -3.64 -29.38 15.51
N ASN A 30 -4.35 -30.51 15.55
CA ASN A 30 -5.14 -31.01 14.42
C ASN A 30 -6.54 -30.39 14.32
N TRP A 31 -6.92 -29.54 15.28
CA TRP A 31 -8.19 -28.84 15.29
C TRP A 31 -8.04 -27.47 14.65
N SER A 32 -9.05 -27.00 13.92
CA SER A 32 -9.06 -25.68 13.28
C SER A 32 -10.43 -25.03 13.35
N PHE A 33 -10.44 -23.71 13.24
CA PHE A 33 -11.66 -22.93 13.08
C PHE A 33 -11.47 -21.85 12.03
N ASN A 34 -12.50 -21.67 11.22
CA ASN A 34 -12.58 -20.67 10.19
C ASN A 34 -14.00 -20.09 10.18
N LYS A 35 -14.12 -18.80 10.50
CA LYS A 35 -15.43 -18.12 10.53
C LYS A 35 -16.16 -18.21 9.19
N LEU A 36 -15.44 -18.18 8.07
CA LEU A 36 -16.02 -18.18 6.74
C LEU A 36 -16.70 -19.51 6.39
N GLU A 37 -16.21 -20.63 6.94
CA GLU A 37 -16.84 -21.96 6.78
C GLU A 37 -18.24 -22.02 7.42
N HIS A 38 -18.54 -21.05 8.30
CA HIS A 38 -19.83 -20.93 8.99
C HIS A 38 -20.67 -19.74 8.52
N HIS A 39 -20.36 -19.15 7.35
CA HIS A 39 -21.09 -17.98 6.81
C HIS A 39 -22.60 -18.20 6.67
N GLU A 40 -22.99 -19.37 6.16
CA GLU A 40 -24.38 -19.78 5.94
C GLU A 40 -24.88 -20.74 7.03
N ASP A 41 -24.15 -20.86 8.15
CA ASP A 41 -24.43 -21.84 9.18
C ASP A 41 -25.53 -21.35 10.15
N GLY A 42 -26.62 -22.11 10.25
CA GLY A 42 -27.75 -21.87 11.14
C GLY A 42 -27.49 -22.15 12.62
N VAL A 43 -26.23 -22.28 13.06
CA VAL A 43 -25.83 -22.67 14.44
C VAL A 43 -26.55 -21.90 15.57
N VAL A 44 -26.89 -20.63 15.34
CA VAL A 44 -27.63 -19.80 16.32
C VAL A 44 -29.10 -20.23 16.46
N TYR A 45 -29.70 -20.72 15.38
CA TYR A 45 -31.12 -21.08 15.30
C TYR A 45 -31.40 -22.56 15.56
N GLU A 46 -30.39 -23.41 15.42
CA GLU A 46 -30.49 -24.85 15.65
C GLU A 46 -30.21 -25.20 17.12
N CYS A 47 -31.26 -25.61 17.84
CA CYS A 47 -31.16 -25.87 19.28
C CYS A 47 -30.02 -26.82 19.67
N ASN A 48 -29.24 -26.39 20.68
CA ASN A 48 -28.11 -27.10 21.27
C ASN A 48 -26.93 -27.38 20.34
N ARG A 49 -26.93 -26.80 19.12
CA ARG A 49 -25.79 -26.92 18.21
C ARG A 49 -24.68 -25.95 18.61
N LEU A 50 -23.44 -26.43 18.61
CA LEU A 50 -22.24 -25.67 18.98
C LEU A 50 -21.18 -25.84 17.89
N PHE A 51 -20.18 -24.95 17.87
CA PHE A 51 -18.98 -25.19 17.08
C PHE A 51 -18.23 -26.41 17.60
N PRO A 52 -17.46 -27.11 16.74
CA PRO A 52 -16.65 -28.26 17.15
C PRO A 52 -15.79 -27.93 18.38
N ALA A 53 -15.84 -28.79 19.40
CA ALA A 53 -15.10 -28.58 20.63
C ALA A 53 -13.58 -28.53 20.35
N PRO A 54 -12.86 -27.49 20.79
CA PRO A 54 -11.42 -27.42 20.65
C PRO A 54 -10.70 -28.36 21.63
N PRO A 55 -9.39 -28.59 21.47
CA PRO A 55 -8.59 -29.33 22.44
C PRO A 55 -8.68 -28.76 23.86
N TYR A 56 -8.66 -29.62 24.87
CA TYR A 56 -8.73 -29.22 26.26
C TYR A 56 -7.40 -28.62 26.75
N PRO A 57 -7.42 -27.76 27.79
CA PRO A 57 -6.20 -27.15 28.36
C PRO A 57 -5.06 -28.13 28.67
N ARG A 58 -5.37 -29.36 29.11
CA ARG A 58 -4.35 -30.39 29.39
C ARG A 58 -3.64 -30.88 28.12
N GLU A 59 -4.36 -30.95 27.01
CA GLU A 59 -3.80 -31.36 25.72
C GLU A 59 -2.85 -30.28 25.20
N ILE A 60 -3.18 -28.99 25.34
CA ILE A 60 -2.28 -27.88 25.01
C ILE A 60 -0.97 -27.95 25.81
N LEU A 61 -1.06 -28.23 27.11
CA LEU A 61 0.13 -28.39 27.97
C LEU A 61 1.04 -29.53 27.50
N MET A 62 0.46 -30.60 26.94
CA MET A 62 1.22 -31.73 26.39
C MET A 62 1.76 -31.45 24.98
N MET A 63 1.06 -30.64 24.18
CA MET A 63 1.41 -30.34 22.79
C MET A 63 2.52 -29.31 22.64
N GLN A 64 2.62 -28.32 23.55
CA GLN A 64 3.53 -27.18 23.37
C GLN A 64 4.33 -26.89 24.63
N SER A 65 5.67 -26.91 24.52
CA SER A 65 6.62 -26.61 25.60
C SER A 65 6.93 -25.12 25.72
N ASP A 66 6.96 -24.38 24.61
CA ASP A 66 7.26 -22.96 24.59
C ASP A 66 6.14 -22.13 25.24
N PRO A 67 6.45 -21.23 26.20
CA PRO A 67 5.45 -20.51 26.96
C PRO A 67 4.63 -19.53 26.11
N ASN A 68 5.22 -18.90 25.10
CA ASN A 68 4.55 -17.89 24.27
C ASN A 68 3.61 -18.55 23.25
N LEU A 69 4.09 -19.59 22.56
CA LEU A 69 3.27 -20.43 21.68
C LEU A 69 2.15 -21.11 22.45
N ARG A 70 2.42 -21.62 23.64
CA ARG A 70 1.40 -22.22 24.52
C ARG A 70 0.34 -21.19 24.90
N ARG A 71 0.75 -19.95 25.22
CA ARG A 71 -0.18 -18.86 25.52
C ARG A 71 -1.08 -18.54 24.34
N ALA A 72 -0.52 -18.49 23.13
CA ALA A 72 -1.28 -18.32 21.88
C ALA A 72 -2.39 -19.38 21.75
N LEU A 73 -2.05 -20.66 21.95
CA LEU A 73 -3.00 -21.76 21.87
C LEU A 73 -4.10 -21.67 22.95
N PHE A 74 -3.76 -21.21 24.15
CA PHE A 74 -4.76 -20.97 25.20
C PHE A 74 -5.77 -19.90 24.81
N LEU A 75 -5.31 -18.77 24.26
CA LEU A 75 -6.18 -17.70 23.78
C LEU A 75 -7.08 -18.18 22.63
N SER A 76 -6.55 -19.02 21.74
CA SER A 76 -7.31 -19.62 20.65
C SER A 76 -8.47 -20.48 21.13
N ILE A 77 -8.23 -21.37 22.11
CA ILE A 77 -9.31 -22.21 22.65
C ILE A 77 -10.26 -21.40 23.54
N GLU A 78 -9.76 -20.39 24.24
CA GLU A 78 -10.59 -19.48 25.05
C GLU A 78 -11.65 -18.81 24.20
N CYS A 79 -11.26 -18.30 23.02
CA CYS A 79 -12.19 -17.69 22.07
C CYS A 79 -13.36 -18.61 21.72
N ILE A 80 -13.09 -19.86 21.35
CA ILE A 80 -14.10 -20.79 20.83
C ILE A 80 -14.98 -21.33 21.95
N ASN A 81 -14.38 -21.60 23.10
CA ASN A 81 -15.14 -22.01 24.27
C ASN A 81 -16.08 -20.89 24.75
N THR A 82 -15.66 -19.62 24.64
CA THR A 82 -16.50 -18.46 24.95
C THR A 82 -17.66 -18.33 23.96
N LEU A 83 -17.41 -18.50 22.65
CA LEU A 83 -18.47 -18.52 21.64
C LEU A 83 -19.50 -19.64 21.90
N ASN A 84 -19.02 -20.84 22.23
CA ASN A 84 -19.89 -21.98 22.54
C ASN A 84 -20.68 -21.78 23.84
N GLU A 85 -20.10 -21.17 24.87
CA GLU A 85 -20.84 -20.76 26.07
C GLU A 85 -21.95 -19.76 25.74
N GLY A 86 -21.65 -18.76 24.90
CA GLY A 86 -22.63 -17.78 24.43
C GLY A 86 -23.78 -18.42 23.64
N LEU A 87 -23.49 -19.39 22.78
CA LEU A 87 -24.50 -20.15 22.04
C LEU A 87 -25.41 -20.95 22.98
N LEU A 88 -24.85 -21.62 23.99
CA LEU A 88 -25.64 -22.33 25.00
C LEU A 88 -26.58 -21.39 25.76
N ALA A 89 -26.09 -20.23 26.18
CA ALA A 89 -26.90 -19.22 26.84
C ALA A 89 -28.02 -18.71 25.90
N HIS A 90 -27.70 -18.46 24.63
CA HIS A 90 -28.67 -18.04 23.62
C HIS A 90 -29.78 -19.08 23.42
N HIS A 91 -29.42 -20.35 23.22
CA HIS A 91 -30.37 -21.45 23.03
C HIS A 91 -31.28 -21.63 24.24
N ALA A 92 -30.72 -21.54 25.45
CA ALA A 92 -31.52 -21.59 26.68
C ALA A 92 -32.53 -20.43 26.76
N LEU A 93 -32.12 -19.20 26.43
CA LEU A 93 -33.00 -18.02 26.38
C LEU A 93 -34.09 -18.15 25.32
N ARG A 94 -33.83 -18.85 24.21
CA ARG A 94 -34.80 -19.14 23.15
C ARG A 94 -35.74 -20.31 23.47
N GLY A 95 -35.62 -20.92 24.64
CA GLY A 95 -36.49 -22.02 25.08
C GLY A 95 -36.13 -23.38 24.49
N CYS A 96 -34.89 -23.56 24.00
CA CYS A 96 -34.43 -24.88 23.55
C CYS A 96 -34.44 -25.90 24.70
N PRO A 97 -34.69 -27.19 24.40
CA PRO A 97 -34.59 -28.25 25.41
C PRO A 97 -33.17 -28.33 25.96
N LYS A 98 -33.00 -28.80 27.20
CA LYS A 98 -31.66 -28.94 27.79
C LYS A 98 -30.79 -29.89 26.93
N PRO A 99 -29.54 -29.52 26.61
CA PRO A 99 -28.66 -30.37 25.81
C PRO A 99 -28.33 -31.67 26.55
N GLN A 100 -28.08 -32.74 25.79
CA GLN A 100 -27.54 -33.97 26.35
C GLN A 100 -26.19 -33.71 26.99
N TRP A 101 -25.95 -34.31 28.15
CA TRP A 101 -24.73 -34.08 28.92
C TRP A 101 -23.50 -34.67 28.22
N THR A 102 -22.46 -33.85 28.00
CA THR A 102 -21.19 -34.30 27.40
C THR A 102 -20.00 -33.88 28.25
N LYS A 103 -18.84 -34.48 27.98
CA LYS A 103 -17.55 -34.08 28.59
C LYS A 103 -17.24 -32.60 28.32
N TYR A 104 -17.59 -32.12 27.13
CA TYR A 104 -17.35 -30.72 26.75
C TYR A 104 -18.25 -29.75 27.52
N LEU A 105 -19.54 -30.06 27.67
CA LEU A 105 -20.45 -29.27 28.51
C LEU A 105 -20.03 -29.26 29.99
N SER A 106 -19.48 -30.38 30.46
CA SER A 106 -18.90 -30.46 31.81
C SER A 106 -17.70 -29.51 31.96
N PHE A 107 -16.87 -29.39 30.92
CA PHE A 107 -15.75 -28.47 30.89
C PHE A 107 -16.18 -27.00 30.85
N LEU A 108 -17.14 -26.63 30.00
CA LEU A 108 -17.69 -25.26 29.95
C LEU A 108 -18.32 -24.84 31.29
N LYS A 109 -18.76 -25.79 32.12
CA LYS A 109 -19.25 -25.52 33.49
C LYS A 109 -18.19 -25.64 34.58
N SER A 110 -16.94 -25.92 34.20
CA SER A 110 -15.88 -26.20 35.17
C SER A 110 -15.25 -24.91 35.72
N LYS A 111 -14.72 -24.99 36.94
CA LYS A 111 -13.90 -23.93 37.53
C LYS A 111 -12.71 -23.55 36.64
N LYS A 112 -12.12 -24.53 35.95
CA LYS A 112 -10.96 -24.30 35.07
C LYS A 112 -11.31 -23.43 33.87
N PHE A 113 -12.49 -23.63 33.27
CA PHE A 113 -12.98 -22.76 32.20
C PHE A 113 -13.28 -21.36 32.74
N SER A 114 -14.01 -21.27 33.85
CA SER A 114 -14.30 -19.98 34.51
C SER A 114 -13.05 -19.19 34.86
N GLU A 115 -11.94 -19.85 35.24
CA GLU A 115 -10.64 -19.21 35.44
C GLU A 115 -10.01 -18.67 34.16
N LEU A 116 -10.14 -19.39 33.04
CA LEU A 116 -9.61 -18.97 31.74
C LEU A 116 -10.40 -17.80 31.17
N THR A 117 -11.73 -17.82 31.29
CA THR A 117 -12.64 -16.81 30.71
C THR A 117 -13.00 -15.68 31.66
N LYS A 118 -12.28 -15.52 32.79
CA LYS A 118 -12.50 -14.37 33.68
C LYS A 118 -12.45 -13.07 32.87
N PRO A 119 -13.37 -12.12 33.09
CA PRO A 119 -13.30 -10.82 32.46
C PRO A 119 -11.93 -10.17 32.70
N LYS A 120 -11.32 -9.70 31.62
CA LYS A 120 -10.08 -8.92 31.68
C LYS A 120 -10.46 -7.46 31.61
N TYR A 121 -9.95 -6.67 32.54
CA TYR A 121 -10.23 -5.25 32.63
C TYR A 121 -8.99 -4.48 32.24
N LEU A 122 -9.19 -3.32 31.61
CA LEU A 122 -8.13 -2.32 31.48
C LEU A 122 -7.79 -1.84 32.88
N ASP A 123 -6.57 -2.14 33.33
CA ASP A 123 -6.10 -1.62 34.60
C ASP A 123 -5.86 -0.11 34.43
N SER A 124 -6.72 0.72 35.02
CA SER A 124 -6.63 2.19 34.91
C SER A 124 -5.28 2.71 35.45
N HIS A 125 -4.62 1.93 36.31
CA HIS A 125 -3.30 2.23 36.85
C HIS A 125 -2.13 1.90 35.91
N GLN A 126 -2.30 1.05 34.89
CA GLN A 126 -1.27 0.88 33.84
C GLN A 126 -1.33 1.94 32.74
N VAL A 127 -2.47 2.65 32.63
CA VAL A 127 -2.62 3.80 31.72
C VAL A 127 -2.17 5.12 32.39
N THR A 128 -1.99 5.12 33.71
CA THR A 128 -1.48 6.26 34.50
C THR A 128 -0.50 5.81 35.59
N SER A 129 0.64 5.24 35.18
CA SER A 129 1.89 5.27 35.97
C SER A 129 3.03 4.61 35.20
N GLN A 130 3.52 5.30 34.18
CA GLN A 130 4.96 5.38 33.92
C GLN A 130 5.31 6.86 33.90
N GLU A 131 5.14 7.52 35.05
CA GLU A 131 6.13 8.52 35.41
C GLU A 131 7.44 7.76 35.53
N VAL A 132 8.31 7.98 34.55
CA VAL A 132 9.67 7.50 34.56
C VAL A 132 10.34 8.18 35.76
N GLU A 133 10.46 7.46 36.86
CA GLU A 133 11.46 7.77 37.88
C GLU A 133 12.81 7.77 37.16
N GLN A 134 13.32 8.97 36.90
CA GLN A 134 14.67 9.23 36.43
C GLN A 134 15.66 8.63 37.44
N LYS A 135 16.01 7.36 37.26
CA LYS A 135 17.33 6.89 37.68
C LYS A 135 18.31 7.32 36.60
N VAL A 136 18.80 8.54 36.79
CA VAL A 136 20.07 9.00 36.21
C VAL A 136 21.15 8.07 36.76
N THR A 137 21.57 7.12 35.94
CA THR A 137 22.92 6.55 36.02
C THR A 137 23.69 7.06 34.81
N PRO A 138 24.87 7.66 35.00
CA PRO A 138 25.53 8.43 33.96
C PRO A 138 26.22 7.48 32.98
N ASP A 139 25.66 7.40 31.78
CA ASP A 139 26.46 7.25 30.56
C ASP A 139 25.88 8.19 29.50
N GLU A 140 25.89 9.48 29.84
CA GLU A 140 25.35 10.59 29.05
C GLU A 140 26.29 11.03 27.90
N SER A 141 27.20 10.16 27.45
CA SER A 141 28.09 10.50 26.32
C SER A 141 27.74 9.85 24.97
N GLU A 142 26.63 9.10 24.81
CA GLU A 142 26.32 8.45 23.51
C GLU A 142 24.89 8.59 22.92
N ARG A 143 23.89 9.23 23.56
CA ARG A 143 22.57 9.44 22.92
C ARG A 143 22.35 10.88 22.46
N ILE A 144 23.01 11.26 21.37
CA ILE A 144 22.82 12.59 20.76
C ILE A 144 21.50 12.66 19.97
N TYR A 145 21.00 11.53 19.42
CA TYR A 145 19.78 11.51 18.59
C TYR A 145 18.86 10.29 18.86
N ALA A 146 17.55 10.50 18.66
CA ALA A 146 16.50 9.50 18.80
C ALA A 146 16.69 8.32 17.81
N LYS A 147 16.32 7.10 18.22
CA LYS A 147 16.37 5.93 17.34
C LYS A 147 15.26 5.99 16.30
N ILE A 148 15.62 5.72 15.04
CA ILE A 148 14.67 5.74 13.92
C ILE A 148 14.62 4.40 13.18
N HIS A 149 13.47 4.07 12.63
CA HIS A 149 13.28 2.89 11.76
C HIS A 149 12.43 3.27 10.55
N THR A 150 12.90 2.91 9.35
CA THR A 150 12.21 3.18 8.09
C THR A 150 11.42 1.97 7.62
N LEU A 151 10.14 2.18 7.28
CA LEU A 151 9.24 1.18 6.73
C LEU A 151 8.81 1.58 5.31
N PHE A 152 8.64 0.60 4.44
CA PHE A 152 7.98 0.79 3.14
C PHE A 152 7.19 -0.46 2.77
N SER A 153 6.05 -0.28 2.09
CA SER A 153 5.15 -1.38 1.75
C SER A 153 5.30 -1.80 0.30
N THR A 154 5.27 -3.11 0.04
CA THR A 154 5.35 -3.70 -1.30
C THR A 154 4.43 -4.92 -1.43
N GLU A 155 4.21 -5.40 -2.65
CA GLU A 155 3.57 -6.70 -2.93
C GLU A 155 4.59 -7.67 -3.57
N CYS A 156 4.30 -8.98 -3.55
CA CYS A 156 5.11 -10.01 -4.22
C CYS A 156 4.96 -9.91 -5.75
N SER A 157 5.59 -8.92 -6.39
CA SER A 157 5.59 -8.81 -7.84
C SER A 157 6.88 -8.19 -8.40
N PRO A 158 7.24 -8.51 -9.66
CA PRO A 158 8.39 -7.89 -10.34
C PRO A 158 8.32 -6.36 -10.34
N TYR A 159 7.11 -5.80 -10.35
CA TYR A 159 6.88 -4.36 -10.28
C TYR A 159 7.51 -3.73 -9.02
N PHE A 160 7.36 -4.36 -7.86
CA PHE A 160 7.92 -3.85 -6.61
C PHE A 160 9.37 -4.28 -6.39
N ASP A 161 9.87 -5.29 -7.11
CA ASP A 161 11.25 -5.75 -6.98
C ASP A 161 12.24 -4.67 -7.41
N TRP A 162 12.07 -4.11 -8.61
CA TRP A 162 12.98 -3.08 -9.10
C TRP A 162 12.82 -1.76 -8.32
N GLN A 163 11.62 -1.47 -7.81
CA GLN A 163 11.37 -0.34 -6.90
C GLN A 163 12.11 -0.54 -5.57
N THR A 164 12.05 -1.74 -5.00
CA THR A 164 12.79 -2.12 -3.78
C THR A 164 14.29 -1.92 -3.97
N VAL A 165 14.85 -2.35 -5.09
CA VAL A 165 16.27 -2.15 -5.41
C VAL A 165 16.64 -0.67 -5.43
N GLY A 166 15.82 0.17 -6.08
CA GLY A 166 16.01 1.63 -6.12
C GLY A 166 15.97 2.27 -4.74
N LEU A 167 14.91 2.01 -3.99
CA LEU A 167 14.70 2.58 -2.65
C LEU A 167 15.79 2.15 -1.67
N VAL A 168 16.08 0.84 -1.56
CA VAL A 168 17.09 0.32 -0.61
C VAL A 168 18.49 0.82 -0.96
N HIS A 169 18.85 0.88 -2.25
CA HIS A 169 20.12 1.46 -2.67
C HIS A 169 20.22 2.94 -2.24
N SER A 170 19.18 3.73 -2.52
CA SER A 170 19.17 5.15 -2.19
C SER A 170 19.12 5.41 -0.68
N PHE A 171 18.45 4.57 0.10
CA PHE A 171 18.46 4.60 1.56
C PHE A 171 19.90 4.58 2.10
N TYR A 172 20.69 3.58 1.72
CA TYR A 172 22.09 3.49 2.16
C TYR A 172 22.96 4.61 1.58
N ALA A 173 22.76 4.99 0.32
CA ALA A 173 23.56 6.04 -0.33
C ALA A 173 23.30 7.43 0.26
N SER A 174 22.09 7.68 0.76
CA SER A 174 21.68 8.95 1.34
C SER A 174 22.24 9.18 2.76
N GLY A 175 22.72 8.12 3.42
CA GLY A 175 23.11 8.17 4.82
C GLY A 175 21.92 8.25 5.78
N GLN A 176 20.73 7.82 5.36
CA GLN A 176 19.55 7.73 6.23
C GLN A 176 19.90 6.89 7.47
N PRO A 177 19.75 7.43 8.70
CA PRO A 177 20.06 6.68 9.90
C PRO A 177 19.04 5.56 10.16
N GLY A 178 19.41 4.64 11.05
CA GLY A 178 18.52 3.56 11.50
C GLY A 178 18.40 2.40 10.52
N ASN A 179 17.46 1.50 10.82
CA ASN A 179 17.21 0.30 10.01
C ASN A 179 16.08 0.54 9.01
N ILE A 180 16.08 -0.22 7.92
CA ILE A 180 14.98 -0.26 6.96
C ILE A 180 14.31 -1.64 6.97
N THR A 181 12.99 -1.68 6.87
CA THR A 181 12.22 -2.93 6.71
C THR A 181 11.16 -2.78 5.63
N ARG A 182 11.18 -3.73 4.69
CA ARG A 182 10.13 -3.91 3.69
C ARG A 182 8.97 -4.66 4.31
N LEU A 183 7.76 -4.13 4.18
CA LEU A 183 6.53 -4.79 4.56
C LEU A 183 5.94 -5.45 3.31
N LEU A 184 6.18 -6.75 3.15
CA LEU A 184 5.90 -7.50 1.93
C LEU A 184 4.53 -8.19 2.05
N SER A 185 3.53 -7.62 1.37
CA SER A 185 2.15 -8.09 1.38
C SER A 185 1.90 -9.11 0.26
N CYS A 186 1.65 -10.37 0.62
CA CYS A 186 1.51 -11.45 -0.36
C CYS A 186 0.42 -12.44 0.02
N THR A 187 -0.14 -13.11 -0.98
CA THR A 187 -0.93 -14.32 -0.73
C THR A 187 0.01 -15.48 -0.40
N ASP A 188 -0.52 -16.51 0.26
CA ASP A 188 0.29 -17.71 0.59
C ASP A 188 0.85 -18.40 -0.67
N ASP A 189 0.14 -18.34 -1.80
CA ASP A 189 0.56 -18.97 -3.04
C ASP A 189 1.64 -18.15 -3.75
N ASP A 190 1.50 -16.82 -3.79
CA ASP A 190 2.52 -15.93 -4.34
C ASP A 190 3.81 -16.04 -3.53
N LEU A 191 3.70 -16.05 -2.19
CA LEU A 191 4.84 -16.12 -1.29
C LEU A 191 5.68 -17.39 -1.49
N ARG A 192 5.05 -18.53 -1.82
CA ARG A 192 5.77 -19.79 -2.09
C ARG A 192 6.61 -19.75 -3.36
N GLN A 193 6.23 -18.92 -4.33
CA GLN A 193 6.88 -18.83 -5.63
C GLN A 193 7.79 -17.59 -5.75
N TYR A 194 7.65 -16.65 -4.83
CA TYR A 194 8.35 -15.39 -4.85
C TYR A 194 9.84 -15.57 -4.56
N SER A 195 10.70 -15.03 -5.42
CA SER A 195 12.16 -15.15 -5.32
C SER A 195 12.84 -13.89 -4.76
N GLY A 196 12.14 -12.75 -4.72
CA GLY A 196 12.70 -11.45 -4.33
C GLY A 196 12.79 -11.21 -2.82
N HIS A 197 12.85 -12.26 -1.99
CA HIS A 197 12.86 -12.14 -0.53
C HIS A 197 14.09 -11.41 0.03
N ASP A 198 15.24 -11.59 -0.60
CA ASP A 198 16.55 -11.09 -0.17
C ASP A 198 16.85 -9.64 -0.63
N LEU A 199 15.94 -9.01 -1.37
CA LEU A 199 16.10 -7.64 -1.86
C LEU A 199 16.17 -6.59 -0.74
N ALA A 200 15.60 -6.90 0.43
CA ALA A 200 15.60 -6.03 1.61
C ALA A 200 15.36 -6.86 2.89
N PRO A 201 15.75 -6.37 4.08
CA PRO A 201 15.21 -6.88 5.34
C PRO A 201 13.68 -6.82 5.28
N THR A 202 13.00 -7.96 5.41
CA THR A 202 11.59 -8.10 5.04
C THR A 202 10.76 -8.65 6.20
N HIS A 203 9.61 -8.01 6.44
CA HIS A 203 8.51 -8.53 7.27
C HIS A 203 7.38 -8.99 6.35
N ASN A 204 7.02 -10.26 6.42
CA ASN A 204 5.92 -10.80 5.60
C ASN A 204 4.57 -10.41 6.21
N VAL A 205 3.65 -9.99 5.35
CA VAL A 205 2.30 -9.53 5.71
C VAL A 205 1.29 -10.31 4.86
N PRO A 206 0.22 -10.86 5.45
CA PRO A 206 -0.88 -11.40 4.66
C PRO A 206 -1.49 -10.31 3.76
N SER A 207 -1.60 -10.58 2.47
CA SER A 207 -2.21 -9.64 1.54
C SER A 207 -3.68 -9.37 1.88
N MET A 208 -4.03 -8.10 1.94
CA MET A 208 -5.39 -7.58 2.02
C MET A 208 -5.86 -7.01 0.68
N SER A 209 -5.08 -7.18 -0.41
CA SER A 209 -5.43 -6.68 -1.75
C SER A 209 -6.81 -7.13 -2.19
N ARG A 210 -7.21 -8.34 -1.79
CA ARG A 210 -8.60 -8.78 -1.89
C ARG A 210 -9.21 -8.80 -0.50
N HIS A 211 -10.17 -7.91 -0.26
CA HIS A 211 -10.78 -7.75 1.05
C HIS A 211 -11.50 -9.05 1.46
N PRO A 212 -11.20 -9.62 2.65
CA PRO A 212 -11.63 -10.98 2.99
C PRO A 212 -13.14 -11.13 3.20
N LEU A 213 -13.86 -10.05 3.52
CA LEU A 213 -15.31 -10.09 3.77
C LEU A 213 -16.14 -9.70 2.54
N THR A 214 -15.67 -8.75 1.75
CA THR A 214 -16.46 -8.16 0.64
C THR A 214 -16.00 -8.67 -0.72
N GLY A 215 -14.81 -9.27 -0.81
CA GLY A 215 -14.18 -9.66 -2.06
C GLY A 215 -13.73 -8.47 -2.93
N ASP A 216 -13.85 -7.23 -2.45
CA ASP A 216 -13.37 -6.03 -3.14
C ASP A 216 -11.87 -6.14 -3.40
N TRP A 217 -11.45 -5.79 -4.61
CA TRP A 217 -10.03 -5.79 -4.97
C TRP A 217 -9.50 -4.36 -4.89
N TYR A 218 -8.67 -4.11 -3.89
CA TYR A 218 -8.09 -2.81 -3.58
C TYR A 218 -6.70 -2.96 -2.95
N PRO A 219 -5.64 -3.08 -3.75
CA PRO A 219 -4.28 -3.33 -3.25
C PRO A 219 -3.71 -2.27 -2.31
N ALA A 220 -4.10 -1.00 -2.45
CA ALA A 220 -3.53 0.09 -1.66
C ALA A 220 -3.84 -0.03 -0.15
N ILE A 221 -4.87 -0.81 0.24
CA ILE A 221 -5.16 -1.14 1.64
C ILE A 221 -4.02 -1.93 2.32
N ASN A 222 -3.15 -2.56 1.55
CA ASN A 222 -1.99 -3.26 2.11
C ASN A 222 -1.09 -2.32 2.90
N LYS A 223 -0.95 -1.04 2.52
CA LYS A 223 -0.08 -0.10 3.24
C LYS A 223 -0.51 0.08 4.71
N PRO A 224 -1.74 0.50 5.03
CA PRO A 224 -2.20 0.56 6.42
C PRO A 224 -2.21 -0.80 7.11
N ALA A 225 -2.66 -1.86 6.42
CA ALA A 225 -2.71 -3.20 6.99
C ALA A 225 -1.32 -3.72 7.40
N ALA A 226 -0.32 -3.49 6.54
CA ALA A 226 1.06 -3.90 6.75
C ALA A 226 1.73 -3.16 7.90
N VAL A 227 1.50 -1.85 8.02
CA VAL A 227 2.02 -1.05 9.14
C VAL A 227 1.41 -1.52 10.46
N LEU A 228 0.09 -1.73 10.50
CA LEU A 228 -0.60 -2.27 11.67
C LEU A 228 -0.07 -3.68 12.02
N HIS A 229 0.11 -4.53 11.01
CA HIS A 229 0.64 -5.87 11.18
C HIS A 229 2.06 -5.82 11.79
N TRP A 230 2.97 -5.01 11.24
CA TRP A 230 4.32 -4.87 11.75
C TRP A 230 4.35 -4.45 13.23
N LEU A 231 3.57 -3.44 13.61
CA LEU A 231 3.49 -2.95 15.01
C LEU A 231 3.03 -4.01 16.01
N ASN A 232 2.21 -4.96 15.56
CA ASN A 232 1.69 -6.03 16.42
C ASN A 232 2.62 -7.25 16.51
N HIS A 233 3.64 -7.34 15.65
CA HIS A 233 4.47 -8.54 15.51
C HIS A 233 5.96 -8.31 15.74
N VAL A 234 6.43 -7.06 15.62
CA VAL A 234 7.83 -6.72 15.76
C VAL A 234 8.05 -5.95 17.04
N ASP A 235 9.01 -6.41 17.84
CA ASP A 235 9.53 -5.62 18.95
C ASP A 235 10.58 -4.64 18.42
N THR A 236 10.35 -3.35 18.65
CA THR A 236 11.19 -2.28 18.14
C THR A 236 11.48 -1.30 19.27
N ASP A 237 12.73 -0.87 19.34
CA ASP A 237 13.21 0.17 20.24
C ASP A 237 13.31 1.55 19.56
N ALA A 238 12.76 1.67 18.34
CA ALA A 238 12.69 2.92 17.61
C ALA A 238 11.70 3.89 18.27
N GLU A 239 12.10 5.15 18.38
CA GLU A 239 11.27 6.22 18.91
C GLU A 239 10.43 6.87 17.79
N PHE A 240 11.01 6.97 16.60
CA PHE A 240 10.33 7.47 15.41
C PHE A 240 10.35 6.46 14.28
N ILE A 241 9.23 6.38 13.57
CA ILE A 241 9.07 5.58 12.37
C ILE A 241 8.96 6.51 11.16
N VAL A 242 9.76 6.24 10.14
CA VAL A 242 9.67 6.89 8.83
C VAL A 242 8.96 5.92 7.88
N ILE A 243 7.81 6.29 7.33
CA ILE A 243 7.08 5.45 6.37
C ILE A 243 7.19 6.08 4.98
N LEU A 244 7.66 5.30 4.01
CA LEU A 244 7.88 5.71 2.63
C LEU A 244 7.08 4.84 1.65
N ASP A 245 6.87 5.35 0.44
CA ASP A 245 6.39 4.54 -0.68
C ASP A 245 7.57 3.84 -1.39
N ALA A 246 7.29 2.72 -2.06
CA ALA A 246 8.31 1.93 -2.75
C ALA A 246 8.90 2.65 -3.97
N ASP A 247 8.13 3.54 -4.59
CA ASP A 247 8.50 4.34 -5.76
C ASP A 247 9.21 5.65 -5.39
N MET A 248 10.11 5.58 -4.40
CA MET A 248 10.87 6.71 -3.90
C MET A 248 12.39 6.51 -4.02
N ILE A 249 13.12 7.58 -4.33
CA ILE A 249 14.59 7.65 -4.26
C ILE A 249 15.00 8.70 -3.22
N LEU A 250 15.81 8.31 -2.24
CA LEU A 250 16.40 9.24 -1.28
C LEU A 250 17.64 9.92 -1.87
N ARG A 251 17.69 11.24 -1.74
CA ARG A 251 18.82 12.12 -2.09
C ARG A 251 19.63 12.54 -0.86
N GLY A 252 19.04 12.40 0.33
CA GLY A 252 19.64 12.73 1.61
C GLY A 252 18.80 12.19 2.76
N PRO A 253 19.29 12.29 4.00
CA PRO A 253 18.56 11.80 5.16
C PRO A 253 17.32 12.66 5.42
N ILE A 254 16.30 12.03 6.01
CA ILE A 254 15.06 12.63 6.47
C ILE A 254 14.91 12.23 7.94
N THR A 255 15.26 13.15 8.84
CA THR A 255 15.34 12.85 10.26
C THR A 255 14.26 13.58 11.06
N PRO A 256 13.74 12.98 12.14
CA PRO A 256 12.76 13.63 13.02
C PRO A 256 13.22 15.01 13.53
N TRP A 257 14.48 15.14 13.93
CA TRP A 257 15.01 16.36 14.54
C TRP A 257 15.23 17.50 13.54
N GLU A 258 15.61 17.22 12.29
CA GLU A 258 15.72 18.26 11.25
C GLU A 258 14.35 18.80 10.82
N TYR A 259 13.33 17.94 10.86
CA TYR A 259 11.99 18.29 10.37
C TYR A 259 10.99 18.64 11.48
N GLY A 260 11.38 18.47 12.75
CA GLY A 260 10.60 18.86 13.92
C GLY A 260 9.53 17.84 14.34
N ALA A 261 9.61 16.60 13.88
CA ALA A 261 8.62 15.58 14.25
C ALA A 261 8.63 15.35 15.77
N ALA A 262 7.44 15.32 16.36
CA ALA A 262 7.26 15.13 17.80
C ALA A 262 5.96 14.36 18.08
N ARG A 263 5.75 13.99 19.34
CA ARG A 263 4.46 13.42 19.79
C ARG A 263 3.32 14.39 19.49
N GLY A 264 2.22 13.87 18.92
CA GLY A 264 1.08 14.63 18.43
C GLY A 264 1.34 15.45 17.16
N HIS A 265 2.60 15.54 16.71
CA HIS A 265 3.04 16.40 15.61
C HIS A 265 3.88 15.61 14.58
N PRO A 266 3.26 14.67 13.85
CA PRO A 266 3.93 13.97 12.77
C PRO A 266 4.37 14.96 11.66
N VAL A 267 5.45 14.65 10.97
CA VAL A 267 5.86 15.39 9.76
C VAL A 267 5.35 14.64 8.54
N SER A 268 4.81 15.38 7.56
CA SER A 268 4.44 14.80 6.26
C SER A 268 4.56 15.80 5.12
N THR A 269 4.49 15.30 3.88
CA THR A 269 4.48 16.12 2.67
C THR A 269 3.06 16.46 2.19
N PRO A 270 2.83 17.59 1.50
CA PRO A 270 1.49 18.01 1.09
C PRO A 270 0.95 17.20 -0.08
N TYR A 271 -0.28 16.69 0.04
CA TYR A 271 -1.07 16.05 -1.01
C TYR A 271 -2.34 16.88 -1.30
N GLU A 272 -2.16 18.04 -1.93
CA GLU A 272 -3.22 19.05 -2.10
C GLU A 272 -4.44 18.57 -2.92
N TYR A 273 -4.31 17.46 -3.66
CA TYR A 273 -5.41 16.84 -4.39
C TYR A 273 -6.41 16.13 -3.48
N LEU A 274 -6.13 15.95 -2.18
CA LEU A 274 -7.06 15.41 -1.20
C LEU A 274 -8.13 16.44 -0.78
N ILE A 275 -8.89 16.96 -1.75
CA ILE A 275 -9.88 18.03 -1.53
C ILE A 275 -11.01 17.64 -0.56
N GLY A 276 -11.19 16.35 -0.29
CA GLY A 276 -12.16 15.80 0.66
C GLY A 276 -11.95 16.26 2.10
N CYS A 277 -10.73 16.71 2.46
CA CYS A 277 -10.51 17.36 3.76
C CYS A 277 -11.22 18.72 3.89
N ASP A 278 -11.55 19.37 2.77
CA ASP A 278 -12.12 20.72 2.72
C ASP A 278 -13.64 20.71 2.38
N ASN A 279 -14.28 19.53 2.34
CA ASN A 279 -15.67 19.39 1.93
C ASN A 279 -16.48 18.41 2.81
N GLU A 280 -17.66 17.99 2.34
CA GLU A 280 -18.55 17.12 3.11
C GLU A 280 -17.95 15.76 3.49
N LEU A 281 -16.97 15.26 2.71
CA LEU A 281 -16.32 13.97 2.97
C LEU A 281 -15.65 13.95 4.36
N ALA A 282 -15.01 15.05 4.78
CA ALA A 282 -14.45 15.18 6.13
C ALA A 282 -15.53 15.12 7.21
N ASN A 283 -16.68 15.75 6.99
CA ASN A 283 -17.79 15.72 7.96
C ASN A 283 -18.43 14.33 8.09
N LEU A 284 -18.39 13.53 7.02
CA LEU A 284 -18.90 12.17 7.01
C LEU A 284 -17.95 11.20 7.72
N HIS A 285 -16.64 11.36 7.49
CA HIS A 285 -15.64 10.36 7.87
C HIS A 285 -14.77 10.74 9.06
N THR A 286 -14.89 11.93 9.62
CA THR A 286 -14.24 12.26 10.88
C THR A 286 -15.07 13.15 11.80
N ARG A 287 -14.93 12.93 13.11
CA ARG A 287 -15.48 13.80 14.15
C ARG A 287 -14.72 15.13 14.28
N ASN A 288 -13.52 15.22 13.71
CA ASN A 288 -12.64 16.38 13.81
C ASN A 288 -12.25 16.92 12.42
N PRO A 289 -13.21 17.41 11.61
CA PRO A 289 -12.91 17.85 10.23
C PRO A 289 -11.85 18.95 10.17
N GLY A 290 -11.79 19.85 11.16
CA GLY A 290 -10.74 20.88 11.27
C GLY A 290 -9.34 20.37 11.61
N ALA A 291 -9.15 19.05 11.73
CA ALA A 291 -7.85 18.39 11.89
C ALA A 291 -7.48 17.50 10.68
N CYS A 292 -8.26 17.56 9.58
CA CYS A 292 -7.94 16.83 8.35
C CYS A 292 -6.85 17.58 7.56
N ASP A 293 -5.61 17.15 7.72
CA ASP A 293 -4.50 17.66 6.93
C ASP A 293 -4.40 16.92 5.58
N LYS A 294 -4.22 17.64 4.48
CA LYS A 294 -4.03 17.09 3.13
C LYS A 294 -2.58 16.63 2.94
N VAL A 295 -2.26 15.46 3.46
CA VAL A 295 -0.88 14.99 3.56
C VAL A 295 -0.71 13.53 3.15
N GLY A 296 0.49 13.18 2.70
CA GLY A 296 0.87 11.80 2.40
C GLY A 296 2.31 11.71 1.89
N GLY A 297 2.67 10.57 1.31
CA GLY A 297 4.00 10.32 0.74
C GLY A 297 5.03 9.93 1.80
N VAL A 298 5.72 10.92 2.35
CA VAL A 298 6.68 10.73 3.45
C VAL A 298 5.97 10.98 4.78
N ILE A 299 6.02 10.03 5.71
CA ILE A 299 5.44 10.18 7.05
C ILE A 299 6.56 9.96 8.08
N ILE A 300 6.75 10.91 8.99
CA ILE A 300 7.64 10.76 10.17
C ILE A 300 6.78 10.88 11.41
N MET A 301 6.65 9.80 12.16
CA MET A 301 5.72 9.74 13.28
C MET A 301 6.37 9.11 14.50
N HIS A 302 6.11 9.68 15.68
CA HIS A 302 6.53 9.09 16.95
C HIS A 302 5.80 7.75 17.16
N ILE A 303 6.49 6.72 17.63
CA ILE A 303 5.99 5.34 17.72
C ILE A 303 4.68 5.23 18.53
N ASP A 304 4.53 6.01 19.60
CA ASP A 304 3.31 5.99 20.43
C ASP A 304 2.08 6.59 19.75
N ASP A 305 2.25 7.54 18.83
CA ASP A 305 1.15 8.03 18.00
C ASP A 305 0.81 6.98 16.95
N LEU A 306 1.83 6.41 16.30
CA LEU A 306 1.67 5.38 15.28
C LEU A 306 0.93 4.15 15.83
N ARG A 307 1.20 3.74 17.07
CA ARG A 307 0.51 2.63 17.77
C ARG A 307 -0.98 2.85 18.03
N LYS A 308 -1.44 4.10 18.04
CA LYS A 308 -2.87 4.46 18.16
C LYS A 308 -3.46 4.70 16.77
N PHE A 309 -2.68 5.30 15.90
CA PHE A 309 -3.06 5.71 14.55
C PHE A 309 -3.25 4.53 13.59
N ALA A 310 -2.39 3.51 13.63
CA ALA A 310 -2.36 2.46 12.61
C ALA A 310 -3.69 1.70 12.45
N ILE A 311 -4.41 1.45 13.55
CA ILE A 311 -5.73 0.81 13.49
C ILE A 311 -6.80 1.74 12.88
N LEU A 312 -6.74 3.03 13.20
CA LEU A 312 -7.65 4.03 12.63
C LEU A 312 -7.37 4.25 11.16
N TRP A 313 -6.11 4.22 10.74
CA TRP A 313 -5.75 4.30 9.33
C TRP A 313 -6.39 3.16 8.52
N LEU A 314 -6.24 1.90 8.98
CA LEU A 314 -6.88 0.76 8.32
C LEU A 314 -8.41 0.88 8.32
N HIS A 315 -9.01 1.13 9.48
CA HIS A 315 -10.46 1.22 9.60
C HIS A 315 -11.06 2.36 8.76
N LYS A 316 -10.45 3.56 8.79
CA LYS A 316 -10.92 4.70 7.98
C LYS A 316 -10.70 4.48 6.49
N THR A 317 -9.66 3.73 6.11
CA THR A 317 -9.49 3.29 4.72
C THR A 317 -10.67 2.43 4.27
N GLU A 318 -11.08 1.44 5.08
CA GLU A 318 -12.25 0.60 4.78
C GLU A 318 -13.56 1.39 4.75
N GLU A 319 -13.72 2.34 5.68
CA GLU A 319 -14.89 3.22 5.76
C GLU A 319 -15.05 4.08 4.49
N VAL A 320 -13.99 4.77 4.06
CA VAL A 320 -14.01 5.58 2.83
C VAL A 320 -14.16 4.69 1.60
N ARG A 321 -13.48 3.53 1.59
CA ARG A 321 -13.61 2.57 0.49
C ARG A 321 -15.03 2.01 0.39
N ALA A 322 -15.77 1.87 1.49
CA ALA A 322 -17.16 1.43 1.43
C ALA A 322 -18.11 2.51 0.89
N ASP A 323 -17.74 3.79 1.00
CA ASP A 323 -18.55 4.92 0.56
C ASP A 323 -18.43 5.22 -0.94
N LYS A 324 -18.95 4.29 -1.74
CA LYS A 324 -18.95 4.40 -3.21
C LYS A 324 -19.79 5.57 -3.74
N ALA A 325 -20.68 6.13 -2.92
CA ALA A 325 -21.51 7.27 -3.32
C ALA A 325 -20.69 8.55 -3.49
N HIS A 326 -19.55 8.66 -2.79
CA HIS A 326 -18.70 9.84 -2.79
C HIS A 326 -17.36 9.65 -3.52
N TYR A 327 -17.26 8.67 -4.42
CA TYR A 327 -16.03 8.46 -5.19
C TYR A 327 -15.73 9.54 -6.24
N ALA A 328 -16.75 10.29 -6.67
CA ALA A 328 -16.62 11.25 -7.75
C ALA A 328 -15.50 12.28 -7.48
N THR A 329 -14.80 12.68 -8.54
CA THR A 329 -13.63 13.58 -8.47
C THR A 329 -13.91 14.89 -7.74
N ASN A 330 -15.15 15.40 -7.77
CA ASN A 330 -15.52 16.62 -7.04
C ASN A 330 -15.56 16.44 -5.50
N PHE A 331 -15.66 15.20 -5.01
CA PHE A 331 -15.56 14.88 -3.58
C PHE A 331 -14.15 14.54 -3.17
N THR A 332 -13.50 13.66 -3.92
CA THR A 332 -12.23 13.03 -3.52
C THR A 332 -11.01 13.65 -4.18
N GLY A 333 -11.15 14.35 -5.29
CA GLY A 333 -10.02 14.70 -6.15
C GLY A 333 -9.38 13.49 -6.85
N ASP A 334 -9.95 12.29 -6.72
CA ASP A 334 -9.55 11.11 -7.50
C ASP A 334 -9.95 11.34 -8.96
N ILE A 335 -8.96 11.54 -9.83
CA ILE A 335 -9.19 11.77 -11.27
C ILE A 335 -9.88 10.59 -11.95
N TYR A 336 -9.80 9.38 -11.37
CA TYR A 336 -10.44 8.18 -11.89
C TYR A 336 -11.83 7.94 -11.33
N SER A 337 -12.29 8.75 -10.34
CA SER A 337 -13.59 8.59 -9.67
C SER A 337 -13.86 7.15 -9.21
N SER A 338 -12.81 6.44 -8.76
CA SER A 338 -12.84 4.99 -8.52
C SER A 338 -12.59 4.61 -7.06
N GLY A 339 -12.33 5.62 -6.22
CA GLY A 339 -11.95 5.44 -4.82
C GLY A 339 -10.54 4.86 -4.68
N TRP A 340 -9.65 5.10 -5.65
CA TRP A 340 -8.30 4.52 -5.66
C TRP A 340 -7.40 5.08 -4.53
N ILE A 341 -7.68 6.30 -4.10
CA ILE A 341 -6.94 7.03 -3.05
C ILE A 341 -7.61 6.92 -1.65
N SER A 342 -8.43 5.90 -1.42
CA SER A 342 -9.18 5.72 -0.16
C SER A 342 -8.28 5.56 1.07
N GLU A 343 -7.09 4.98 0.92
CA GLU A 343 -6.07 4.82 1.95
C GLU A 343 -5.39 6.13 2.32
N MET A 344 -5.30 7.08 1.38
CA MET A 344 -4.80 8.43 1.65
C MET A 344 -5.80 9.23 2.47
N TYR A 345 -7.09 9.09 2.17
CA TYR A 345 -8.17 9.62 3.02
C TYR A 345 -8.25 8.90 4.37
N GLY A 346 -8.09 7.58 4.37
CA GLY A 346 -8.00 6.78 5.59
C GLY A 346 -6.88 7.27 6.52
N TYR A 347 -5.73 7.67 5.95
CA TYR A 347 -4.64 8.31 6.70
C TYR A 347 -5.11 9.63 7.32
N SER A 348 -5.60 10.55 6.48
CA SER A 348 -5.93 11.91 6.90
C SER A 348 -7.06 11.94 7.94
N PHE A 349 -8.12 11.17 7.71
CA PHE A 349 -9.24 11.04 8.67
C PHE A 349 -8.83 10.26 9.91
N GLY A 350 -8.03 9.20 9.80
CA GLY A 350 -7.51 8.47 10.95
C GLY A 350 -6.62 9.32 11.87
N ALA A 351 -5.83 10.22 11.28
CA ALA A 351 -5.00 11.17 12.03
C ALA A 351 -5.86 12.26 12.68
N ALA A 352 -6.89 12.75 11.98
CA ALA A 352 -7.86 13.72 12.49
C ALA A 352 -8.64 13.16 13.70
N GLU A 353 -9.00 11.87 13.70
CA GLU A 353 -9.65 11.22 14.86
C GLU A 353 -8.81 11.27 16.14
N LEU A 354 -7.49 11.31 16.01
CA LEU A 354 -6.54 11.48 17.11
C LEU A 354 -6.12 12.94 17.34
N ASN A 355 -6.65 13.86 16.54
CA ASN A 355 -6.29 15.28 16.53
C ASN A 355 -4.77 15.49 16.39
N LEU A 356 -4.10 14.64 15.59
CA LEU A 356 -2.70 14.84 15.22
C LEU A 356 -2.59 16.10 14.35
N ARG A 357 -1.54 16.90 14.58
CA ARG A 357 -1.31 18.16 13.88
C ARG A 357 -0.03 18.08 13.06
N HIS A 358 -0.16 17.90 11.75
CA HIS A 358 1.02 17.67 10.93
C HIS A 358 1.90 18.92 10.82
N ILE A 359 3.21 18.71 10.88
CA ILE A 359 4.18 19.67 10.38
C ILE A 359 4.34 19.37 8.88
N ILE A 360 3.71 20.20 8.05
CA ILE A 360 3.71 20.00 6.59
C ILE A 360 4.97 20.60 5.98
N ARG A 361 5.77 19.76 5.33
CA ARG A 361 7.09 20.14 4.78
C ARG A 361 7.11 19.95 3.27
N ARG A 362 7.13 21.07 2.54
CA ARG A 362 7.18 21.10 1.07
C ARG A 362 8.58 20.83 0.52
N ASP A 363 9.59 20.95 1.37
CA ASP A 363 11.01 20.84 1.03
C ASP A 363 11.58 19.41 1.12
N ILE A 364 10.76 18.42 1.50
CA ILE A 364 11.19 17.01 1.59
C ILE A 364 11.11 16.31 0.23
N LEU A 365 9.94 16.38 -0.43
CA LEU A 365 9.60 15.52 -1.57
C LEU A 365 9.29 16.34 -2.81
N ILE A 366 9.73 15.85 -3.96
CA ILE A 366 9.33 16.36 -5.28
C ILE A 366 9.05 15.21 -6.24
N TYR A 367 8.04 15.38 -7.08
CA TYR A 367 7.81 14.51 -8.23
C TYR A 367 8.74 14.93 -9.37
N PRO A 368 9.53 14.01 -9.96
CA PRO A 368 10.20 14.28 -11.24
C PRO A 368 9.22 14.84 -12.28
N GLY A 369 9.68 15.79 -13.08
CA GLY A 369 8.83 16.55 -14.02
C GLY A 369 8.09 17.75 -13.39
N TYR A 370 8.16 17.97 -12.07
CA TYR A 370 7.58 19.15 -11.44
C TYR A 370 8.63 20.26 -11.32
N VAL A 371 8.19 21.52 -11.49
CA VAL A 371 9.08 22.67 -11.33
C VAL A 371 9.43 22.83 -9.84
N PRO A 372 10.72 22.79 -9.46
CA PRO A 372 11.13 22.90 -8.07
C PRO A 372 10.98 24.33 -7.53
N GLU A 373 10.71 24.44 -6.23
CA GLU A 373 10.75 25.73 -5.54
C GLU A 373 12.20 26.29 -5.51
N PRO A 374 12.40 27.59 -5.78
CA PRO A 374 13.73 28.19 -5.81
C PRO A 374 14.48 28.01 -4.48
N GLY A 375 15.73 27.53 -4.55
CA GLY A 375 16.60 27.35 -3.38
C GLY A 375 16.31 26.12 -2.52
N VAL A 376 15.31 25.30 -2.87
CA VAL A 376 14.97 24.09 -2.13
C VAL A 376 15.84 22.91 -2.58
N SER A 377 16.43 22.21 -1.60
CA SER A 377 17.16 20.97 -1.81
C SER A 377 16.36 19.78 -1.32
N TYR A 378 15.51 19.26 -2.21
CA TYR A 378 14.63 18.11 -1.93
C TYR A 378 15.42 16.87 -1.50
N LYS A 379 14.86 16.10 -0.56
CA LYS A 379 15.45 14.86 -0.02
C LYS A 379 14.91 13.59 -0.66
N VAL A 380 13.75 13.65 -1.29
CA VAL A 380 13.07 12.48 -1.89
C VAL A 380 12.55 12.82 -3.28
N PHE A 381 12.83 11.93 -4.23
CA PHE A 381 12.05 11.85 -5.46
C PHE A 381 10.92 10.85 -5.30
N HIS A 382 9.70 11.23 -5.66
CA HIS A 382 8.57 10.30 -5.78
C HIS A 382 8.25 10.11 -7.26
N TYR A 383 8.66 9.00 -7.87
CA TYR A 383 8.45 8.74 -9.29
C TYR A 383 7.14 7.99 -9.57
N GLY A 384 6.09 8.34 -8.82
CA GLY A 384 4.77 7.71 -8.91
C GLY A 384 3.97 8.06 -10.17
N LEU A 385 4.38 9.09 -10.91
CA LEU A 385 3.73 9.59 -12.12
C LEU A 385 4.70 9.57 -13.30
N LYS A 386 4.15 9.58 -14.51
CA LYS A 386 4.93 9.79 -15.74
C LYS A 386 5.61 11.15 -15.73
N PHE A 387 6.87 11.19 -16.17
CA PHE A 387 7.61 12.42 -16.40
C PHE A 387 8.46 12.36 -17.67
N SER A 388 8.81 13.52 -18.21
CA SER A 388 9.52 13.65 -19.48
C SER A 388 10.61 14.71 -19.44
N VAL A 389 11.67 14.50 -20.23
CA VAL A 389 12.76 15.44 -20.49
C VAL A 389 13.00 15.46 -22.00
N GLY A 390 12.56 16.53 -22.67
CA GLY A 390 12.54 16.58 -24.14
C GLY A 390 11.72 15.44 -24.73
N ASN A 391 12.33 14.62 -25.59
CA ASN A 391 11.69 13.46 -26.23
C ASN A 391 11.80 12.17 -25.42
N TRP A 392 12.51 12.18 -24.30
CA TRP A 392 12.61 11.03 -23.40
C TRP A 392 11.52 11.10 -22.32
N SER A 393 10.96 9.96 -21.94
CA SER A 393 10.00 9.87 -20.85
C SER A 393 10.16 8.59 -20.06
N PHE A 394 9.73 8.63 -18.81
CA PHE A 394 9.64 7.46 -17.93
C PHE A 394 8.27 7.42 -17.28
N ASP A 395 7.61 6.27 -17.37
CA ASP A 395 6.43 5.92 -16.59
C ASP A 395 6.68 4.56 -15.95
N LYS A 396 6.55 4.47 -14.62
CA LYS A 396 6.71 3.19 -13.92
C LYS A 396 5.69 2.15 -14.37
N ALA A 397 4.50 2.56 -14.81
CA ALA A 397 3.43 1.66 -15.23
C ALA A 397 3.86 0.80 -16.43
N ASP A 398 4.72 1.31 -17.30
CA ASP A 398 5.27 0.59 -18.46
C ASP A 398 6.13 -0.63 -18.07
N TRP A 399 6.58 -0.67 -16.81
CA TRP A 399 7.51 -1.68 -16.29
C TRP A 399 6.89 -2.60 -15.23
N ARG A 400 5.55 -2.66 -15.17
CA ARG A 400 4.81 -3.51 -14.19
C ARG A 400 5.18 -4.98 -14.26
N ASN A 401 5.34 -5.51 -15.47
CA ASN A 401 5.56 -6.94 -15.68
C ASN A 401 7.02 -7.27 -16.05
N ALA A 402 7.91 -6.28 -16.04
CA ALA A 402 9.29 -6.45 -16.45
C ALA A 402 10.15 -7.00 -15.30
N ASP A 403 10.75 -8.17 -15.51
CA ASP A 403 11.70 -8.75 -14.56
C ASP A 403 13.13 -8.20 -14.79
N ILE A 404 13.31 -6.91 -14.51
CA ILE A 404 14.59 -6.20 -14.69
C ILE A 404 15.59 -6.61 -13.61
N VAL A 405 15.11 -7.03 -12.44
CA VAL A 405 15.96 -7.43 -11.31
C VAL A 405 16.68 -8.75 -11.60
N ASN A 406 15.98 -9.74 -12.16
CA ASN A 406 16.60 -11.04 -12.48
C ASN A 406 17.19 -11.10 -13.89
N THR A 407 16.79 -10.24 -14.80
CA THR A 407 17.42 -10.14 -16.12
C THR A 407 18.76 -9.41 -16.01
N CYS A 408 19.87 -10.14 -16.07
CA CYS A 408 21.20 -9.57 -15.90
C CYS A 408 21.47 -8.39 -16.85
N TRP A 409 21.98 -7.30 -16.27
CA TRP A 409 22.32 -6.04 -16.94
C TRP A 409 21.13 -5.31 -17.60
N ALA A 410 19.89 -5.75 -17.35
CA ALA A 410 18.71 -5.01 -17.76
C ALA A 410 18.63 -3.67 -17.03
N LYS A 411 18.18 -2.64 -17.74
CA LYS A 411 18.07 -1.27 -17.22
C LYS A 411 16.94 -0.53 -17.94
N PHE A 412 16.53 0.60 -17.36
CA PHE A 412 15.59 1.51 -18.00
C PHE A 412 16.28 2.33 -19.11
N PRO A 413 15.52 2.90 -20.05
CA PRO A 413 16.05 3.78 -21.09
C PRO A 413 16.87 4.91 -20.49
N GLU A 414 18.08 5.13 -21.03
CA GLU A 414 18.97 6.19 -20.51
C GLU A 414 18.34 7.57 -20.72
N PRO A 415 18.29 8.42 -19.67
CA PRO A 415 17.83 9.79 -19.81
C PRO A 415 18.85 10.62 -20.61
N PRO A 416 18.43 11.76 -21.20
CA PRO A 416 19.32 12.65 -21.95
C PRO A 416 20.53 13.11 -21.14
N ASP A 417 21.62 13.46 -21.81
CA ASP A 417 22.78 14.04 -21.15
C ASP A 417 22.45 15.47 -20.65
N PRO A 418 22.70 15.81 -19.37
CA PRO A 418 22.48 17.16 -18.82
C PRO A 418 23.09 18.29 -19.65
N SER A 419 24.21 18.05 -20.33
CA SER A 419 24.86 19.03 -21.21
C SER A 419 24.04 19.39 -22.45
N THR A 420 23.09 18.54 -22.85
CA THR A 420 22.20 18.77 -23.99
C THR A 420 20.96 19.60 -23.65
N LEU A 421 20.73 19.90 -22.36
CA LEU A 421 19.57 20.67 -21.93
C LEU A 421 19.68 22.15 -22.30
N SER A 422 18.54 22.72 -22.72
CA SER A 422 18.43 24.17 -22.95
C SER A 422 18.55 24.93 -21.64
N LYS A 423 19.38 25.98 -21.63
CA LYS A 423 19.57 26.88 -20.48
C LYS A 423 18.64 28.11 -20.51
N ALA A 424 17.72 28.19 -21.47
CA ALA A 424 16.89 29.36 -21.69
C ALA A 424 15.83 29.58 -20.59
N ASP A 425 15.35 28.50 -19.98
CA ASP A 425 14.43 28.52 -18.84
C ASP A 425 15.12 27.86 -17.63
N GLY A 426 15.55 28.67 -16.66
CA GLY A 426 16.26 28.17 -15.48
C GLY A 426 15.42 27.24 -14.61
N ASN A 427 14.10 27.46 -14.53
CA ASN A 427 13.19 26.61 -13.76
C ASN A 427 12.95 25.27 -14.50
N GLY A 428 12.76 25.34 -15.82
CA GLY A 428 12.70 24.16 -16.68
C GLY A 428 13.98 23.34 -16.65
N LEU A 429 15.15 23.99 -16.65
CA LEU A 429 16.45 23.32 -16.53
C LEU A 429 16.57 22.56 -15.21
N GLN A 430 16.23 23.17 -14.08
CA GLN A 430 16.35 22.50 -12.78
C GLN A 430 15.38 21.31 -12.66
N ARG A 431 14.14 21.45 -13.15
CA ARG A 431 13.18 20.33 -13.25
C ARG A 431 13.78 19.17 -14.04
N ASP A 432 14.34 19.45 -15.21
CA ASP A 432 14.88 18.43 -16.10
C ASP A 432 16.12 17.75 -15.48
N LEU A 433 16.99 18.51 -14.82
CA LEU A 433 18.14 17.97 -14.08
C LEU A 433 17.73 17.00 -12.96
N LEU A 434 16.75 17.38 -12.13
CA LEU A 434 16.21 16.51 -11.08
C LEU A 434 15.55 15.24 -11.66
N SER A 435 14.89 15.38 -12.81
CA SER A 435 14.25 14.24 -13.49
C SER A 435 15.27 13.25 -14.04
N ILE A 436 16.34 13.75 -14.65
CA ILE A 436 17.49 12.94 -15.10
C ILE A 436 18.16 12.27 -13.89
N GLU A 437 18.36 12.99 -12.78
CA GLU A 437 18.97 12.45 -11.56
C GLU A 437 18.18 11.25 -11.01
N CYS A 438 16.84 11.35 -10.96
CA CYS A 438 15.98 10.26 -10.53
C CYS A 438 16.15 9.00 -11.40
N ALA A 439 16.07 9.14 -12.72
CA ALA A 439 16.20 8.03 -13.66
C ALA A 439 17.60 7.38 -13.62
N ARG A 440 18.66 8.20 -13.57
CA ARG A 440 20.04 7.71 -13.41
C ARG A 440 20.24 6.97 -12.09
N SER A 441 19.59 7.41 -11.01
CA SER A 441 19.67 6.75 -9.70
C SER A 441 19.06 5.34 -9.74
N LEU A 442 17.93 5.15 -10.42
CA LEU A 442 17.32 3.84 -10.65
C LEU A 442 18.25 2.92 -11.46
N ASN A 443 18.77 3.38 -12.60
CA ASN A 443 19.71 2.61 -13.42
C ASN A 443 21.01 2.26 -12.67
N LYS A 444 21.53 3.19 -11.86
CA LYS A 444 22.70 2.95 -11.01
C LYS A 444 22.43 1.86 -9.97
N ALA A 445 21.27 1.90 -9.32
CA ALA A 445 20.86 0.89 -8.33
C ALA A 445 20.79 -0.51 -8.96
N LEU A 446 20.14 -0.64 -10.12
CA LEU A 446 20.05 -1.90 -10.88
C LEU A 446 21.43 -2.42 -11.29
N ARG A 447 22.29 -1.57 -11.85
CA ARG A 447 23.65 -1.95 -12.24
C ARG A 447 24.45 -2.50 -11.05
N LEU A 448 24.38 -1.84 -9.90
CA LEU A 448 25.07 -2.28 -8.69
C LEU A 448 24.47 -3.57 -8.12
N HIS A 449 23.15 -3.75 -8.22
CA HIS A 449 22.49 -4.99 -7.86
C HIS A 449 22.97 -6.16 -8.73
N HIS A 450 22.98 -6.02 -10.06
CA HIS A 450 23.50 -7.04 -10.98
C HIS A 450 24.97 -7.35 -10.77
N LYS A 451 25.78 -6.33 -10.47
CA LYS A 451 27.20 -6.53 -10.09
C LYS A 451 27.32 -7.38 -8.82
N ARG A 452 26.52 -7.11 -7.78
CA ARG A 452 26.51 -7.90 -6.53
C ARG A 452 26.04 -9.34 -6.74
N ARG A 453 25.15 -9.57 -7.70
CA ARG A 453 24.71 -10.92 -8.09
C ARG A 453 25.69 -11.68 -8.97
N ASN A 454 26.87 -11.10 -9.26
CA ASN A 454 27.87 -11.67 -10.17
C ASN A 454 27.27 -12.03 -11.53
N CYS A 455 26.42 -11.16 -12.07
CA CYS A 455 25.85 -11.36 -13.41
C CYS A 455 26.96 -11.58 -14.45
N PRO A 456 26.83 -12.57 -15.35
CA PRO A 456 27.85 -12.85 -16.35
C PRO A 456 27.96 -11.67 -17.32
N ILE A 457 29.19 -11.21 -17.55
CA ILE A 457 29.46 -10.17 -18.56
C ILE A 457 29.30 -10.83 -19.94
N SER A 458 28.28 -10.43 -20.69
CA SER A 458 28.19 -10.82 -22.10
C SER A 458 29.33 -10.16 -22.88
N ARG A 459 29.91 -10.85 -23.88
CA ARG A 459 30.92 -10.26 -24.79
C ARG A 459 30.45 -8.95 -25.45
N ASN A 460 29.13 -8.75 -25.59
CA ASN A 460 28.53 -7.53 -26.13
C ASN A 460 28.48 -6.36 -25.13
N ALA A 461 28.75 -6.58 -23.84
CA ALA A 461 28.78 -5.52 -22.83
C ALA A 461 30.12 -4.75 -22.81
N LEU A 462 31.21 -5.39 -23.26
CA LEU A 462 32.55 -4.78 -23.32
C LEU A 462 32.66 -3.68 -24.39
N GLU A 463 31.81 -3.66 -25.42
CA GLU A 463 31.82 -2.60 -26.44
C GLU A 463 31.17 -1.30 -25.96
N ASN A 464 30.31 -1.34 -24.93
CA ASN A 464 29.66 -0.15 -24.37
C ASN A 464 30.35 0.41 -23.12
N GLU A 465 31.38 -0.25 -22.59
CA GLU A 465 32.16 0.24 -21.43
C GLU A 465 33.28 1.23 -21.80
N GLY A 466 33.47 1.54 -23.09
CA GLY A 466 34.55 2.42 -23.57
C GLY A 466 34.29 3.93 -23.49
N HIS A 467 33.08 4.39 -23.15
CA HIS A 467 32.74 5.81 -23.13
C HIS A 467 31.88 6.18 -21.93
N GLY A 468 32.50 6.35 -20.77
CA GLY A 468 31.77 6.90 -19.64
C GLY A 468 32.45 6.88 -18.29
N GLU A 469 33.77 7.11 -18.21
CA GLU A 469 34.39 7.70 -17.01
C GLU A 469 35.78 8.26 -17.37
N ASP A 470 36.09 9.45 -16.81
CA ASP A 470 37.32 10.24 -16.87
C ASP A 470 37.68 11.04 -18.14
N LEU A 471 37.36 12.36 -18.16
CA LEU A 471 38.38 13.43 -18.17
C LEU A 471 37.74 14.84 -18.16
N PHE A 472 37.77 15.50 -16.99
CA PHE A 472 38.08 16.92 -16.92
C PHE A 472 39.61 17.03 -17.05
N GLY A 473 40.12 17.49 -18.19
CA GLY A 473 41.55 17.80 -18.35
C GLY A 473 42.10 17.80 -19.78
N ALA A 474 42.51 18.98 -20.26
CA ALA A 474 43.54 19.24 -21.27
C ALA A 474 43.34 18.82 -22.77
N VAL A 475 42.85 19.77 -23.56
CA VAL A 475 43.43 20.38 -24.80
C VAL A 475 44.37 19.57 -25.73
N SER A 476 43.90 19.44 -26.98
CA SER A 476 44.60 19.39 -28.30
C SER A 476 45.46 18.18 -28.71
N LYS A 477 45.13 17.52 -29.83
CA LYS A 477 45.66 17.76 -31.21
C LYS A 477 45.16 16.71 -32.21
N SER A 478 45.21 17.12 -33.48
CA SER A 478 44.74 16.52 -34.74
C SER A 478 45.42 15.23 -35.22
N SER A 479 44.71 14.44 -36.04
CA SER A 479 45.07 13.83 -37.37
C SER A 479 44.23 12.54 -37.58
N SER A 480 43.33 12.39 -38.55
CA SER A 480 43.40 12.29 -40.03
C SER A 480 43.68 10.87 -40.60
N VAL A 481 42.70 10.40 -41.40
CA VAL A 481 42.77 9.52 -42.60
C VAL A 481 42.93 7.99 -42.40
N HIS A 482 41.91 7.18 -42.79
CA HIS A 482 41.89 6.47 -44.08
C HIS A 482 40.65 5.59 -44.32
N GLU A 483 40.11 5.73 -45.53
CA GLU A 483 39.09 4.92 -46.20
C GLU A 483 39.57 3.51 -46.60
N SER A 484 38.64 2.55 -46.59
CA SER A 484 38.33 1.62 -47.70
C SER A 484 37.05 0.85 -47.31
N GLY A 485 36.08 0.48 -48.15
CA GLY A 485 35.89 0.52 -49.60
C GLY A 485 35.03 -0.70 -50.00
N SER A 486 33.84 -0.48 -50.60
CA SER A 486 33.00 -1.41 -51.43
C SER A 486 32.42 -2.69 -50.78
N GLU A 487 31.24 -3.27 -51.10
CA GLU A 487 30.14 -3.00 -52.04
C GLU A 487 28.94 -3.96 -51.76
N HIS A 488 27.72 -3.48 -52.02
CA HIS A 488 26.50 -4.17 -52.53
C HIS A 488 25.95 -5.49 -51.95
N SER A 489 24.68 -5.44 -51.49
CA SER A 489 23.51 -5.97 -52.22
C SER A 489 22.19 -5.85 -51.42
N ARG A 490 21.11 -5.36 -52.05
CA ARG A 490 19.73 -5.30 -51.51
C ARG A 490 18.83 -6.29 -52.29
N PRO A 491 17.85 -6.94 -51.62
CA PRO A 491 16.67 -7.46 -52.31
C PRO A 491 15.37 -6.71 -51.95
N THR A 492 14.68 -6.40 -53.05
CA THR A 492 13.31 -5.94 -53.38
C THR A 492 12.14 -6.12 -52.37
N ARG A 493 11.42 -5.02 -52.13
CA ARG A 493 10.16 -4.84 -51.36
C ARG A 493 8.87 -5.26 -52.11
N ILE A 494 8.87 -6.32 -52.91
CA ILE A 494 7.68 -6.67 -53.74
C ILE A 494 6.77 -7.70 -53.05
N TRP A 495 7.30 -8.54 -52.16
CA TRP A 495 6.53 -9.62 -51.52
C TRP A 495 5.59 -9.14 -50.40
N LEU A 496 5.95 -8.05 -49.71
CA LEU A 496 5.15 -7.47 -48.62
C LEU A 496 3.82 -6.88 -49.11
N ILE A 497 3.77 -6.31 -50.32
CA ILE A 497 2.56 -5.67 -50.85
C ILE A 497 1.48 -6.72 -51.19
N GLY A 498 1.88 -7.89 -51.68
CA GLY A 498 0.94 -8.99 -51.98
C GLY A 498 0.28 -9.57 -50.73
N LEU A 499 1.02 -9.67 -49.62
CA LEU A 499 0.51 -10.17 -48.35
C LEU A 499 -0.52 -9.22 -47.71
N TRP A 500 -0.29 -7.91 -47.82
CA TRP A 500 -1.23 -6.90 -47.32
C TRP A 500 -2.55 -6.89 -48.11
N ALA A 501 -2.50 -7.06 -49.43
CA ALA A 501 -3.72 -7.11 -50.25
C ALA A 501 -4.60 -8.34 -49.94
N LEU A 502 -3.97 -9.49 -49.64
CA LEU A 502 -4.69 -10.71 -49.29
C LEU A 502 -5.39 -10.60 -47.92
N ALA A 503 -4.72 -9.99 -46.94
CA ALA A 503 -5.27 -9.80 -45.60
C ALA A 503 -6.51 -8.88 -45.58
N VAL A 504 -6.50 -7.81 -46.39
CA VAL A 504 -7.63 -6.88 -46.52
C VAL A 504 -8.83 -7.58 -47.17
N LEU A 505 -8.62 -8.42 -48.19
CA LEU A 505 -9.70 -9.17 -48.83
C LEU A 505 -10.33 -10.21 -47.90
N CYS A 506 -9.51 -10.90 -47.09
CA CYS A 506 -10.02 -11.81 -46.06
C CYS A 506 -10.85 -11.08 -44.99
N PHE A 507 -10.41 -9.90 -44.56
CA PHE A 507 -11.12 -9.10 -43.57
C PHE A 507 -12.50 -8.62 -44.07
N LEU A 508 -12.58 -8.19 -45.33
CA LEU A 508 -13.85 -7.76 -45.95
C LEU A 508 -14.83 -8.93 -46.16
N ALA A 509 -14.34 -10.14 -46.42
CA ALA A 509 -15.19 -11.33 -46.54
C ALA A 509 -15.85 -11.72 -45.20
N VAL A 510 -15.13 -11.57 -44.07
CA VAL A 510 -15.65 -11.86 -42.73
C VAL A 510 -16.75 -10.88 -42.33
N ILE A 511 -16.60 -9.59 -42.66
CA ILE A 511 -17.61 -8.55 -42.39
C ILE A 511 -18.90 -8.80 -43.19
N SER A 512 -18.78 -9.23 -44.45
CA SER A 512 -19.92 -9.56 -45.32
C SER A 512 -20.78 -10.72 -44.77
N ILE A 513 -20.13 -11.71 -44.13
CA ILE A 513 -20.81 -12.85 -43.50
C ILE A 513 -21.51 -12.42 -42.20
N GLY A 514 -20.93 -11.50 -41.44
CA GLY A 514 -21.54 -10.96 -40.21
C GLY A 514 -22.80 -10.13 -40.47
N LEU A 515 -22.83 -9.36 -41.55
CA LEU A 515 -23.95 -8.48 -41.89
C LEU A 515 -25.15 -9.19 -42.54
N SER A 516 -24.97 -10.43 -43.01
CA SER A 516 -26.05 -11.22 -43.65
C SER A 516 -26.93 -12.01 -42.66
N ARG A 517 -26.65 -11.95 -41.35
CA ARG A 517 -27.30 -12.80 -40.33
C ARG A 517 -28.41 -12.17 -39.48
N HIS A 518 -28.83 -10.94 -39.74
CA HIS A 518 -29.98 -10.34 -39.05
C HIS A 518 -31.21 -10.14 -39.96
N LYS A 519 -32.17 -11.06 -39.89
CA LYS A 519 -33.58 -10.82 -40.25
C LYS A 519 -34.40 -10.55 -38.98
N PRO A 520 -35.36 -9.60 -38.99
CA PRO A 520 -36.14 -9.25 -37.80
C PRO A 520 -37.41 -10.10 -37.70
N GLU A 521 -37.74 -10.57 -36.49
CA GLU A 521 -38.99 -11.27 -36.18
C GLU A 521 -39.99 -10.33 -35.47
N ARG A 522 -41.25 -10.38 -35.90
CA ARG A 522 -42.37 -9.50 -35.50
C ARG A 522 -43.21 -10.11 -34.36
N SER A 523 -43.37 -9.34 -33.27
CA SER A 523 -44.60 -9.03 -32.49
C SER A 523 -45.68 -10.10 -32.19
N ARG A 524 -46.00 -10.27 -30.88
CA ARG A 524 -47.33 -10.24 -30.19
C ARG A 524 -47.11 -10.66 -28.71
N ASN A 525 -47.76 -10.20 -27.63
CA ASN A 525 -48.92 -9.33 -27.37
C ASN A 525 -48.97 -8.96 -25.85
N LYS A 526 -49.43 -7.73 -25.55
CA LYS A 526 -50.26 -7.22 -24.40
C LYS A 526 -50.08 -7.71 -22.94
N ALA A 527 -49.91 -6.74 -22.03
CA ALA A 527 -50.89 -6.46 -20.95
C ALA A 527 -50.77 -5.02 -20.39
N ASN A 528 -51.92 -4.35 -20.25
CA ASN A 528 -52.12 -3.01 -19.70
C ASN A 528 -52.10 -2.99 -18.16
N ARG A 529 -51.58 -1.92 -17.54
CA ARG A 529 -52.20 -1.35 -16.33
C ARG A 529 -51.91 0.15 -16.17
N LYS A 530 -52.98 0.92 -15.99
CA LYS A 530 -53.06 2.40 -15.87
C LYS A 530 -52.70 2.94 -14.47
N LYS A 531 -52.39 4.25 -14.47
CA LYS A 531 -52.60 5.34 -13.46
C LYS A 531 -51.26 5.91 -12.98
N ARG A 532 -51.06 7.22 -12.77
CA ARG A 532 -51.87 8.45 -12.91
C ARG A 532 -50.86 9.61 -12.86
N ALA A 533 -51.04 10.64 -13.67
CA ALA A 533 -50.29 11.89 -13.57
C ALA A 533 -50.86 12.79 -12.45
N TYR A 534 -49.98 13.52 -11.77
CA TYR A 534 -50.28 14.80 -11.15
C TYR A 534 -49.22 15.80 -11.61
N ALA A 535 -49.70 16.96 -12.07
CA ALA A 535 -48.92 18.11 -12.51
C ALA A 535 -49.40 19.35 -11.73
N GLY A 536 -48.50 20.34 -11.61
CA GLY A 536 -48.78 21.73 -11.20
C GLY A 536 -48.27 22.06 -9.80
N GLY A 537 -47.57 23.18 -9.55
CA GLY A 537 -47.18 24.37 -10.33
C GLY A 537 -46.06 25.11 -9.55
N SER A 538 -45.09 25.77 -10.19
CA SER A 538 -45.12 27.14 -10.77
C SER A 538 -44.93 28.26 -9.72
N PHE A 539 -43.76 28.90 -9.64
CA PHE A 539 -43.46 30.25 -10.17
C PHE A 539 -42.06 30.77 -9.75
N ASP A 540 -41.47 31.53 -10.70
CA ASP A 540 -40.21 32.29 -10.81
C ASP A 540 -40.19 33.55 -9.89
N PRO A 541 -39.29 34.58 -9.97
CA PRO A 541 -37.89 34.70 -10.44
C PRO A 541 -37.00 35.51 -9.45
N ASN A 542 -35.67 35.35 -9.50
CA ASN A 542 -34.73 36.49 -9.44
C ASN A 542 -33.29 36.03 -9.68
N GLY A 543 -32.76 36.41 -10.84
CA GLY A 543 -31.36 36.20 -11.17
C GLY A 543 -30.42 37.07 -10.35
N LYS A 544 -29.19 36.58 -10.21
CA LYS A 544 -27.97 37.38 -10.39
C LYS A 544 -26.81 36.45 -10.73
N SER A 545 -26.38 36.60 -11.97
CA SER A 545 -25.16 36.03 -12.54
C SER A 545 -23.94 36.68 -11.88
N TYR A 546 -23.02 35.87 -11.37
CA TYR A 546 -21.62 36.25 -11.22
C TYR A 546 -20.77 35.36 -12.12
N LYS A 547 -20.35 35.95 -13.25
CA LYS A 547 -19.22 35.46 -14.05
C LYS A 547 -17.95 35.60 -13.21
N ILE A 548 -17.27 34.50 -12.95
CA ILE A 548 -15.85 34.50 -12.58
C ILE A 548 -15.09 33.87 -13.74
N HIS A 549 -14.12 34.63 -14.25
CA HIS A 549 -13.20 34.25 -15.32
C HIS A 549 -12.38 33.02 -14.91
N ASN A 550 -12.61 31.88 -15.56
CA ASN A 550 -11.63 30.80 -15.64
C ASN A 550 -10.81 30.96 -16.92
N LYS A 551 -9.49 31.08 -16.77
CA LYS A 551 -8.53 31.13 -17.86
C LYS A 551 -7.46 30.04 -17.64
N HIS A 552 -7.57 29.02 -18.49
CA HIS A 552 -6.59 28.02 -18.93
C HIS A 552 -6.04 26.97 -17.96
N LEU A 553 -5.74 25.80 -18.58
CA LEU A 553 -5.07 24.56 -18.11
C LEU A 553 -6.09 23.48 -17.69
N TYR A 554 -6.27 22.33 -18.34
CA TYR A 554 -5.53 21.58 -19.36
C TYR A 554 -6.52 20.75 -20.21
N ASP A 555 -6.27 20.67 -21.53
CA ASP A 555 -6.75 19.56 -22.36
C ASP A 555 -5.82 18.37 -22.15
N MET A 556 -6.38 17.22 -21.79
CA MET A 556 -5.73 15.91 -21.85
C MET A 556 -6.76 14.89 -22.33
N GLU A 557 -6.84 14.72 -23.65
CA GLU A 557 -7.27 13.47 -24.24
C GLU A 557 -6.15 12.44 -24.05
N VAL A 558 -6.47 11.22 -23.62
CA VAL A 558 -6.00 9.95 -24.23
C VAL A 558 -6.69 8.75 -23.57
N ALA A 559 -7.38 8.01 -24.45
CA ALA A 559 -7.65 6.56 -24.50
C ALA A 559 -8.16 5.82 -23.25
N SER A 560 -9.49 5.72 -23.18
CA SER A 560 -10.20 4.52 -22.74
C SER A 560 -10.15 3.45 -23.83
N GLU A 561 -9.90 2.19 -23.51
CA GLU A 561 -10.49 1.03 -24.20
C GLU A 561 -10.35 -0.22 -23.31
N ASP A 562 -11.53 -0.75 -22.95
CA ASP A 562 -11.95 -2.10 -22.50
C ASP A 562 -11.11 -2.97 -21.55
#